data_AF-A0A534KPQ6-F1
#
_entry.id   AF-A0A534KPQ6-F1
#
_cell.length_a   1.000
_cell.length_b   1.000
_cell.length_c   1.000
_cell.angle_alpha   90.00
_cell.angle_beta   90.00
_cell.angle_gamma   90.00
#
_symmetry.space_group_name_H-M   'P 1'
#
loop_
_entity.id
_entity.type
_entity.pdbx_description
1 polymer ?
#
loop_
_entity_poly.entity_id
_entity_poly.type
_entity_poly.pdbx_seq_one_letter_code
_entity_poly.pdbx_strand_id
1 'polypeptide(L)'
;MVRQMRVVLGGTFDLLHAGHEALLRAAFDGRPEAVVIGLTTDRFAKESRTRVNPYAVRERNLKRFLAARKWRHARIEPIDDPY
;
A
#
# COMPACT_ATOMS: atom_id res chain seq x y z
N MET A 1 -17.53 -24.28 1.74
CA MET A 1 -16.11 -23.89 1.64
C MET A 1 -16.07 -22.38 1.68
N VAL A 2 -15.44 -21.76 2.68
CA VAL A 2 -15.24 -20.30 2.71
C VAL A 2 -14.16 -19.99 1.68
N ARG A 3 -14.43 -19.08 0.74
CA ARG A 3 -13.47 -18.68 -0.28
C ARG A 3 -12.44 -17.77 0.38
N GLN A 4 -11.19 -18.21 0.47
CA GLN A 4 -10.10 -17.36 0.98
C GLN A 4 -9.88 -16.19 0.02
N MET A 5 -10.41 -15.02 0.36
CA MET A 5 -10.24 -13.82 -0.46
C MET A 5 -8.98 -13.09 -0.05
N ARG A 6 -8.07 -12.91 -1.01
CA ARG A 6 -6.86 -12.11 -0.87
C ARG A 6 -6.99 -10.90 -1.79
N VAL A 7 -6.60 -9.74 -1.29
CA VAL A 7 -6.57 -8.50 -2.07
C VAL A 7 -5.13 -8.04 -2.22
N VAL A 8 -4.75 -7.66 -3.43
CA VAL A 8 -3.44 -7.10 -3.75
C VAL A 8 -3.66 -5.75 -4.40
N LEU A 9 -2.90 -4.75 -3.96
CA LEU A 9 -2.88 -3.42 -4.54
C LEU A 9 -1.46 -2.86 -4.49
N GLY A 10 -1.13 -1.93 -5.38
CA GLY A 10 0.19 -1.33 -5.46
C GLY A 10 0.12 0.19 -5.64
N GLY A 11 1.15 0.87 -5.18
CA GLY A 11 1.27 2.31 -5.36
C GLY A 11 2.53 2.89 -4.72
N THR A 12 2.79 4.15 -4.98
CA THR A 12 3.94 4.84 -4.37
C THR A 12 3.62 5.38 -2.99
N PHE A 13 2.35 5.74 -2.73
CA PHE A 13 1.88 6.20 -1.41
C PHE A 13 2.77 7.28 -0.80
N ASP A 14 3.16 8.28 -1.61
CA ASP A 14 4.09 9.34 -1.20
C ASP A 14 3.47 10.28 -0.16
N LEU A 15 2.50 11.08 -0.62
CA LEU A 15 1.62 11.86 0.23
C LEU A 15 0.27 11.14 0.26
N LEU A 16 -0.10 10.62 1.43
CA LEU A 16 -1.39 9.97 1.62
C LEU A 16 -2.51 11.02 1.51
N HIS A 17 -3.38 10.86 0.53
CA HIS A 17 -4.50 11.75 0.22
C HIS A 17 -5.77 10.93 0.03
N ALA A 18 -6.91 11.60 -0.22
CA ALA A 18 -8.23 10.96 -0.30
C ALA A 18 -8.29 9.76 -1.27
N GLY A 19 -7.62 9.86 -2.42
CA GLY A 19 -7.52 8.73 -3.37
C GLY A 19 -6.83 7.48 -2.80
N HIS A 20 -5.71 7.64 -2.09
CA HIS A 20 -5.04 6.52 -1.42
C HIS A 20 -5.93 5.91 -0.34
N GLU A 21 -6.62 6.76 0.42
CA GLU A 21 -7.53 6.31 1.47
C GLU A 21 -8.73 5.53 0.90
N ALA A 22 -9.33 6.00 -0.19
CA ALA A 22 -10.43 5.29 -0.86
C ALA A 22 -9.98 3.92 -1.38
N LEU A 23 -8.81 3.85 -2.03
CA LEU A 23 -8.23 2.59 -2.51
C LEU A 23 -7.99 1.61 -1.36
N LEU A 24 -7.38 2.08 -0.27
CA LEU A 24 -7.13 1.25 0.90
C LEU A 24 -8.43 0.79 1.55
N ARG A 25 -9.43 1.68 1.75
CA ARG A 25 -10.76 1.27 2.28
C ARG A 25 -11.39 0.16 1.44
N ALA A 26 -11.44 0.33 0.12
CA ALA A 26 -12.00 -0.67 -0.77
C ALA A 26 -11.29 -2.03 -0.65
N ALA A 27 -9.97 -2.02 -0.41
CA ALA A 27 -9.21 -3.25 -0.20
C ALA A 27 -9.60 -3.99 1.09
N PHE A 28 -10.10 -3.30 2.12
CA PHE A 28 -10.50 -3.89 3.41
C PHE A 28 -12.02 -4.12 3.56
N ASP A 29 -12.86 -3.46 2.77
CA ASP A 29 -14.33 -3.51 2.90
C ASP A 29 -14.90 -4.94 2.84
N GLY A 30 -14.33 -5.78 1.99
CA GLY A 30 -14.76 -7.18 1.83
C GLY A 30 -14.32 -8.12 2.96
N ARG A 31 -13.66 -7.61 4.01
CA ARG A 31 -13.03 -8.42 5.08
C ARG A 31 -12.18 -9.57 4.53
N PRO A 32 -11.21 -9.28 3.63
CA PRO A 32 -10.36 -10.31 3.09
C PRO A 32 -9.52 -10.96 4.20
N GLU A 33 -9.10 -12.19 3.96
CA GLU A 33 -8.20 -12.89 4.88
C GLU A 33 -6.79 -12.31 4.86
N ALA A 34 -6.39 -11.73 3.72
CA ALA A 34 -5.11 -11.05 3.60
C ALA A 34 -5.18 -9.88 2.61
N VAL A 35 -4.45 -8.81 2.94
CA VAL A 35 -4.19 -7.68 2.06
C VAL A 35 -2.67 -7.55 1.86
N VAL A 36 -2.21 -7.49 0.62
CA VAL A 36 -0.81 -7.19 0.28
C VAL A 36 -0.77 -5.84 -0.43
N ILE A 37 0.03 -4.92 0.11
CA ILE A 37 0.21 -3.58 -0.42
C ILE A 37 1.62 -3.46 -0.96
N GLY A 38 1.73 -3.43 -2.28
CA GLY A 38 2.96 -3.13 -2.96
C GLY A 38 3.33 -1.65 -2.83
N LEU A 39 4.51 -1.37 -2.28
CA LEU A 39 5.05 -0.03 -2.16
C LEU A 39 6.24 0.12 -3.12
N THR A 40 6.15 1.03 -4.08
CA THR A 40 7.25 1.22 -5.04
C THR A 40 8.55 1.61 -4.33
N THR A 41 9.69 1.02 -4.71
CA THR A 41 11.03 1.43 -4.25
C THR A 41 11.34 2.88 -4.65
N ASP A 42 12.43 3.43 -4.13
CA ASP A 42 12.88 4.77 -4.54
C ASP A 42 13.36 4.80 -5.98
N ARG A 43 13.97 3.71 -6.47
CA ARG A 43 14.36 3.59 -7.88
C ARG A 43 13.11 3.65 -8.76
N PHE A 44 12.15 2.76 -8.52
CA PHE A 44 10.97 2.66 -9.36
C PHE A 44 10.07 3.89 -9.29
N ALA A 45 9.90 4.47 -8.10
CA ALA A 45 9.10 5.69 -7.94
C ALA A 45 9.66 6.90 -8.73
N LYS A 46 10.98 6.98 -8.89
CA LYS A 46 11.67 8.07 -9.59
C LYS A 46 11.59 7.96 -11.11
N GLU A 47 11.24 6.80 -11.65
CA GLU A 47 11.05 6.64 -13.11
C GLU A 47 9.88 7.47 -13.65
N SER A 48 8.89 7.73 -12.81
CA SER A 48 7.67 8.48 -13.18
C SER A 48 7.45 9.76 -12.37
N ARG A 49 8.30 10.05 -11.36
CA ARG A 49 8.16 11.24 -10.51
C ARG A 49 9.49 11.94 -10.27
N THR A 50 9.47 13.26 -10.44
CA THR A 50 10.65 14.12 -10.22
C THR A 50 10.97 14.32 -8.74
N ARG A 51 9.96 14.22 -7.86
CA ARG A 51 10.09 14.35 -6.40
C ARG A 51 9.23 13.29 -5.72
N VAL A 52 9.83 12.56 -4.79
CA VAL A 52 9.18 11.53 -3.99
C VAL A 52 9.93 11.40 -2.66
N ASN A 53 9.22 11.19 -1.55
CA ASN A 53 9.88 10.89 -0.28
C ASN A 53 10.60 9.53 -0.35
N PRO A 54 11.67 9.33 0.44
CA PRO A 54 12.34 8.04 0.53
C PRO A 54 11.38 6.91 0.94
N TYR A 55 11.66 5.69 0.48
CA TYR A 55 10.84 4.50 0.69
C TYR A 55 10.51 4.32 2.16
N ALA A 56 11.50 4.43 3.03
CA ALA A 56 11.33 4.29 4.48
C ALA A 56 10.34 5.31 5.06
N VAL A 57 10.29 6.54 4.52
CA VAL A 57 9.34 7.57 4.96
C VAL A 57 7.92 7.20 4.54
N ARG A 58 7.75 6.79 3.29
CA ARG A 58 6.45 6.38 2.73
C ARG A 58 5.92 5.13 3.42
N GLU A 59 6.78 4.13 3.61
CA GLU A 59 6.48 2.89 4.32
C GLU A 59 6.04 3.16 5.76
N ARG A 60 6.79 3.99 6.49
CA ARG A 60 6.43 4.40 7.86
C ARG A 60 5.08 5.12 7.91
N ASN A 61 4.82 6.03 6.99
CA ASN A 61 3.56 6.77 6.93
C ASN A 61 2.38 5.84 6.62
N LEU A 62 2.56 4.91 5.67
CA LEU A 62 1.57 3.88 5.34
C LEU A 62 1.31 2.95 6.54
N LYS A 63 2.35 2.45 7.20
CA LYS A 63 2.21 1.64 8.43
C LYS A 63 1.42 2.37 9.52
N ARG A 64 1.70 3.66 9.75
CA ARG A 64 0.96 4.49 10.71
C ARG A 64 -0.51 4.64 10.32
N PHE A 65 -0.79 4.88 9.04
CA PHE A 65 -2.16 5.01 8.52
C PHE A 65 -2.99 3.73 8.71
N LEU A 66 -2.39 2.56 8.41
CA LEU A 66 -3.02 1.26 8.59
C LEU A 66 -3.25 0.94 10.07
N ALA A 67 -2.26 1.22 10.93
CA ALA A 67 -2.35 1.00 12.36
C ALA A 67 -3.48 1.81 13.01
N ALA A 68 -3.65 3.08 12.60
CA ALA A 68 -4.73 3.95 13.08
C ALA A 68 -6.13 3.38 12.78
N ARG A 69 -6.27 2.55 11.74
CA ARG A 69 -7.53 1.90 11.33
C ARG A 69 -7.67 0.46 11.81
N LYS A 70 -6.69 -0.03 12.60
CA LYS A 70 -6.61 -1.43 13.07
C LYS A 70 -6.53 -2.45 11.92
N TRP A 71 -6.07 -2.04 10.74
CA TRP A 71 -5.85 -2.92 9.58
C TRP A 71 -4.49 -3.63 9.65
N ARG A 72 -4.23 -4.33 10.77
CA ARG A 72 -2.91 -4.90 11.08
C ARG A 72 -2.52 -6.13 10.25
N HIS A 73 -3.47 -6.71 9.52
CA HIS A 73 -3.24 -7.89 8.69
C HIS A 73 -2.68 -7.58 7.29
N ALA A 74 -2.43 -6.30 6.97
CA ALA A 74 -1.78 -5.94 5.72
C ALA A 74 -0.27 -6.23 5.77
N ARG A 75 0.25 -6.83 4.70
CA ARG A 75 1.70 -6.90 4.42
C ARG A 75 2.06 -5.80 3.44
N ILE A 76 3.20 -5.15 3.66
CA ILE A 76 3.77 -4.18 2.72
C ILE A 76 4.98 -4.84 2.09
N GLU A 77 5.00 -4.90 0.75
CA GLU A 77 6.09 -5.51 -0.02
C GLU A 77 6.68 -4.45 -0.96
N PRO A 78 8.02 -4.34 -1.08
CA PRO A 78 8.63 -3.45 -2.06
C PRO A 78 8.32 -3.90 -3.49
N ILE A 79 8.02 -2.96 -4.39
CA ILE A 79 7.93 -3.18 -5.83
C ILE A 79 9.03 -2.38 -6.51
N ASP A 80 9.96 -3.05 -7.19
CA ASP A 80 11.09 -2.40 -7.86
C ASP A 80 10.90 -2.30 -9.39
N ASP A 81 9.93 -2.99 -9.97
CA ASP A 81 9.66 -2.98 -11.41
C ASP A 81 8.17 -3.37 -11.69
N PRO A 82 7.69 -3.28 -12.95
CA PRO A 82 6.28 -3.52 -13.26
C PRO A 82 5.88 -4.99 -13.51
N TYR A 83 6.79 -5.96 -13.44
CA TYR A 83 6.55 -7.37 -13.83
C TYR A 83 6.61 -8.36 -12.67
#